data_AF-A0A136IMW6-F1
#
_entry.id   AF-A0A136IMW6-F1
#
_cell.length_a   1.000
_cell.length_b   1.000
_cell.length_c   1.000
_cell.angle_alpha   90.00
_cell.angle_beta   90.00
_cell.angle_gamma   90.00
#
_symmetry.space_group_name_H-M   'P 1'
#
loop_
_entity.id
_entity.type
_entity.pdbx_description
1 polymer ?
#
loop_
_entity_poly.entity_id
_entity_poly.type
_entity_poly.pdbx_seq_one_letter_code
_entity_poly.pdbx_strand_id
1 'polypeptide(L)'
;MNFIDGGRRPRLLPTAIIVAFVLSFAIVSTHVLSSRGDGSSSIVSHLSSYLGSSSSSHKGSTAARTYPGSHYVSQRDRPLILYAYHESKHARENLPFFLDQGLHSNADFIFIFNGPSDLVDLVPTNRTNIRVVQRDNSCFDLGAFGEVLKEDDLWKRYKHFITLNGSLRGPFTPFWSNQCWSDVYLDELDDKTKLVGMTANCVQPSHLQSMIYATDDVGMQLMLYPPPRLVDAHGKPTDPAAGDASEENPVGYSTCYQSFNAAVEAEKWTTPMIMQAGYHVRALMSSWSATGGDSYWADCGDHPGDPMLHDKAYFGTNVHPYETLFFKSNRGLDPSLLKMMTTLHSKEDNRDRGYKVCG
;
A
#
# COMPACT_ATOMS: atom_id res chain seq x y z
N MET A 1 -46.17 -22.58 -43.06
CA MET A 1 -46.21 -21.18 -43.51
C MET A 1 -44.74 -20.75 -43.65
N ASN A 2 -44.02 -20.86 -44.79
CA ASN A 2 -44.20 -20.27 -46.15
C ASN A 2 -44.44 -18.74 -46.03
N PHE A 3 -43.70 -17.76 -46.60
CA PHE A 3 -42.75 -17.53 -47.73
C PHE A 3 -41.84 -16.30 -47.35
N ILE A 4 -40.54 -16.18 -47.68
CA ILE A 4 -39.83 -15.70 -48.92
C ILE A 4 -39.90 -14.18 -49.24
N ASP A 5 -38.69 -13.63 -49.45
CA ASP A 5 -38.18 -12.52 -50.29
C ASP A 5 -38.39 -11.02 -50.03
N GLY A 6 -37.36 -10.26 -50.44
CA GLY A 6 -37.54 -8.91 -50.97
C GLY A 6 -36.38 -7.93 -50.78
N GLY A 7 -35.26 -8.11 -51.49
CA GLY A 7 -34.11 -7.20 -51.42
C GLY A 7 -34.27 -5.83 -52.09
N ARG A 8 -33.28 -4.94 -51.85
CA ARG A 8 -32.61 -4.01 -52.83
C ARG A 8 -31.72 -2.98 -52.10
N ARG A 9 -30.40 -3.03 -52.35
CA ARG A 9 -29.50 -1.85 -52.48
C ARG A 9 -29.68 -1.28 -53.92
N PRO A 10 -29.16 -0.10 -54.36
CA PRO A 10 -28.02 0.71 -53.86
C PRO A 10 -28.27 2.25 -53.91
N ARG A 11 -27.40 3.21 -53.56
CA ARG A 11 -26.15 3.66 -54.22
C ARG A 11 -25.65 4.98 -53.55
N LEU A 12 -24.32 5.10 -53.45
CA LEU A 12 -23.47 6.28 -53.72
C LEU A 12 -23.38 7.48 -52.73
N LEU A 13 -22.20 7.55 -52.09
CA LEU A 13 -21.37 8.74 -51.77
C LEU A 13 -21.21 9.70 -52.99
N PRO A 14 -20.84 11.00 -52.85
CA PRO A 14 -19.63 11.51 -52.16
C PRO A 14 -19.90 12.83 -51.36
N THR A 15 -19.00 13.48 -50.60
CA THR A 15 -17.66 14.00 -50.95
C THR A 15 -17.03 14.59 -49.68
N ALA A 16 -15.72 14.46 -49.58
CA ALA A 16 -14.87 15.06 -48.55
C ALA A 16 -14.80 16.60 -48.66
N ILE A 17 -14.66 17.29 -47.51
CA ILE A 17 -13.98 18.59 -47.46
C ILE A 17 -12.87 18.52 -46.42
N ILE A 18 -11.67 18.68 -46.95
CA ILE A 18 -10.37 18.86 -46.32
C ILE A 18 -10.26 20.32 -45.89
N VAL A 19 -9.86 20.60 -44.65
CA VAL A 19 -9.26 21.90 -44.28
C VAL A 19 -7.99 21.66 -43.46
N ALA A 20 -6.88 21.82 -44.19
CA ALA A 20 -5.55 22.30 -43.84
C ALA A 20 -5.08 22.29 -42.37
N PHE A 21 -4.13 21.40 -42.08
CA PHE A 21 -3.05 21.65 -41.13
C PHE A 21 -2.01 22.59 -41.77
N VAL A 22 -1.73 23.71 -41.12
CA VAL A 22 -0.56 24.54 -41.42
C VAL A 22 0.54 24.22 -40.40
N LEU A 23 1.62 23.62 -40.91
CA LEU A 23 2.92 23.52 -40.26
C LEU A 23 3.54 24.90 -40.11
N SER A 24 4.18 25.16 -38.98
CA SER A 24 5.25 26.15 -38.88
C SER A 24 6.33 25.61 -37.95
N PHE A 25 7.38 25.10 -38.59
CA PHE A 25 8.72 24.92 -38.03
C PHE A 25 9.34 26.29 -37.76
N ALA A 26 9.97 26.44 -36.59
CA ALA A 26 11.05 27.40 -36.41
C ALA A 26 12.19 26.73 -35.64
N ILE A 27 13.22 26.37 -36.40
CA ILE A 27 14.56 26.05 -35.96
C ILE A 27 15.25 27.37 -35.64
N VAL A 28 15.84 27.51 -34.44
CA VAL A 28 16.97 28.43 -34.24
C VAL A 28 18.05 27.67 -33.47
N SER A 29 19.17 27.46 -34.15
CA SER A 29 20.42 26.98 -33.57
C SER A 29 21.41 28.15 -33.45
N THR A 30 22.17 28.10 -32.35
CA THR A 30 23.52 28.63 -32.10
C THR A 30 23.77 30.14 -32.13
N HIS A 31 24.22 30.70 -30.99
CA HIS A 31 25.65 30.99 -30.80
C HIS A 31 26.04 31.26 -29.33
N VAL A 32 27.20 30.66 -29.01
CA VAL A 32 28.11 30.82 -27.87
C VAL A 32 28.38 32.27 -27.45
N LEU A 33 28.44 32.54 -26.14
CA LEU A 33 29.45 33.45 -25.58
C LEU A 33 29.72 33.16 -24.08
N SER A 34 30.99 32.82 -23.86
CA SER A 34 31.73 32.73 -22.60
C SER A 34 31.58 33.97 -21.71
N SER A 35 31.37 33.76 -20.41
CA SER A 35 32.07 34.56 -19.40
C SER A 35 32.50 33.70 -18.21
N ARG A 36 33.82 33.67 -18.00
CA ARG A 36 34.50 33.33 -16.75
C ARG A 36 34.22 34.45 -15.74
N GLY A 37 34.05 34.09 -14.48
CA GLY A 37 34.03 35.02 -13.35
C GLY A 37 34.17 34.27 -12.04
N ASP A 38 35.38 34.36 -11.48
CA ASP A 38 35.79 33.84 -10.18
C ASP A 38 34.90 34.30 -9.02
N GLY A 39 34.77 33.45 -8.01
CA GLY A 39 34.07 33.76 -6.75
C GLY A 39 34.22 32.64 -5.72
N SER A 40 35.45 32.40 -5.27
CA SER A 40 35.77 31.55 -4.13
C SER A 40 35.40 32.26 -2.82
N SER A 41 34.67 31.58 -1.90
CA SER A 41 34.99 31.58 -0.46
C SER A 41 33.99 30.76 0.38
N SER A 42 34.52 29.67 0.94
CA SER A 42 34.29 29.08 2.28
C SER A 42 32.85 28.89 2.82
N ILE A 43 32.51 27.63 3.15
CA ILE A 43 32.58 27.10 4.53
C ILE A 43 32.31 25.59 4.46
N VAL A 44 33.37 24.80 4.58
CA VAL A 44 33.32 23.38 4.95
C VAL A 44 34.31 23.22 6.10
N SER A 45 33.81 23.00 7.30
CA SER A 45 34.62 22.50 8.39
C SER A 45 33.76 21.88 9.49
N HIS A 46 34.22 20.71 9.94
CA HIS A 46 33.91 20.00 11.18
C HIS A 46 32.79 18.95 11.11
N LEU A 47 33.20 17.69 10.90
CA LEU A 47 33.34 16.70 12.00
C LEU A 47 33.83 15.36 11.43
N SER A 48 35.13 15.11 11.57
CA SER A 48 35.71 13.77 11.48
C SER A 48 36.75 13.65 12.58
N SER A 49 36.36 12.98 13.66
CA SER A 49 37.27 12.47 14.67
C SER A 49 36.58 11.27 15.30
N TYR A 50 36.96 10.07 14.89
CA TYR A 50 37.18 8.89 15.73
C TYR A 50 37.54 7.70 14.82
N LEU A 51 38.77 7.73 14.31
CA LEU A 51 39.47 6.52 13.90
C LEU A 51 40.39 6.12 15.06
N GLY A 52 40.01 5.06 15.78
CA GLY A 52 40.89 4.33 16.67
C GLY A 52 41.43 3.11 15.92
N SER A 53 42.72 3.13 15.60
CA SER A 53 43.45 1.96 15.11
C SER A 53 43.75 0.99 16.24
N SER A 54 43.64 -0.32 16.02
CA SER A 54 44.62 -1.26 16.57
C SER A 54 44.69 -2.54 15.73
N SER A 55 45.92 -3.03 15.60
CA SER A 55 46.37 -4.12 14.76
C SER A 55 46.51 -5.44 15.52
N SER A 56 46.38 -6.54 14.77
CA SER A 56 47.02 -7.86 14.92
C SER A 56 46.75 -8.72 16.17
N SER A 57 46.23 -9.93 15.95
CA SER A 57 47.06 -11.16 16.01
C SER A 57 46.23 -12.41 15.74
N HIS A 58 46.69 -13.24 14.80
CA HIS A 58 46.21 -14.60 14.62
C HIS A 58 46.80 -15.51 15.70
N LYS A 59 45.94 -16.09 16.53
CA LYS A 59 46.19 -17.38 17.18
C LYS A 59 44.92 -18.22 17.11
N GLY A 60 45.04 -19.40 16.54
CA GLY A 60 43.98 -20.40 16.52
C GLY A 60 43.63 -20.83 17.93
N SER A 61 42.33 -20.85 18.22
CA SER A 61 41.75 -21.53 19.37
C SER A 61 40.42 -22.10 18.93
N THR A 62 40.30 -23.42 19.05
CA THR A 62 39.06 -24.20 18.88
C THR A 62 37.95 -23.60 19.75
N ALA A 63 36.97 -22.95 19.12
CA ALA A 63 35.79 -22.44 19.80
C ALA A 63 34.62 -23.41 19.63
N ALA A 64 34.11 -23.88 20.77
CA ALA A 64 32.87 -24.61 20.88
C ALA A 64 31.72 -23.82 20.22
N ARG A 65 30.76 -24.54 19.62
CA ARG A 65 29.50 -23.98 19.12
C ARG A 65 28.73 -23.37 20.29
N THR A 66 28.85 -22.06 20.45
CA THR A 66 27.89 -21.27 21.24
C THR A 66 26.65 -21.10 20.38
N TYR A 67 25.53 -21.70 20.79
CA TYR A 67 24.23 -21.36 20.22
C TYR A 67 23.92 -19.90 20.59
N PRO A 68 23.53 -19.03 19.64
CA PRO A 68 23.10 -17.70 19.99
C PRO A 68 21.86 -17.83 20.87
N GLY A 69 21.93 -17.21 22.04
CA GLY A 69 20.81 -17.14 22.97
C GLY A 69 19.59 -16.51 22.32
N SER A 70 18.42 -16.87 22.82
CA SER A 70 17.15 -16.20 22.57
C SER A 70 17.34 -14.68 22.61
N HIS A 71 17.40 -14.05 21.43
CA HIS A 71 17.27 -12.62 21.33
C HIS A 71 15.85 -12.28 21.75
N TYR A 72 15.71 -11.64 22.91
CA TYR A 72 14.46 -11.04 23.32
C TYR A 72 14.15 -9.93 22.31
N VAL A 73 13.32 -10.22 21.31
CA VAL A 73 12.82 -9.22 20.36
C VAL A 73 12.02 -8.23 21.19
N SER A 74 12.47 -6.97 21.22
CA SER A 74 11.74 -5.95 21.97
C SER A 74 10.36 -5.79 21.35
N GLN A 75 9.33 -5.50 22.15
CA GLN A 75 7.98 -5.27 21.63
C GLN A 75 7.97 -4.22 20.51
N ARG A 76 8.90 -3.27 20.56
CA ARG A 76 9.06 -2.22 19.55
C ARG A 76 9.51 -2.74 18.17
N ASP A 77 10.16 -3.89 18.13
CA ASP A 77 10.69 -4.49 16.90
C ASP A 77 9.70 -5.47 16.25
N ARG A 78 8.68 -5.94 16.98
CA ARG A 78 7.54 -6.68 16.39
C ARG A 78 6.64 -5.69 15.64
N PRO A 79 6.20 -5.98 14.41
CA PRO A 79 5.24 -5.11 13.74
C PRO A 79 3.85 -5.22 14.39
N LEU A 80 3.09 -4.13 14.31
CA LEU A 80 1.69 -4.09 14.70
C LEU A 80 0.79 -4.25 13.47
N ILE A 81 -0.03 -5.29 13.46
CA ILE A 81 -0.97 -5.59 12.37
C ILE A 81 -2.39 -5.31 12.83
N LEU A 82 -3.05 -4.34 12.21
CA LEU A 82 -4.43 -3.94 12.52
C LEU A 82 -5.37 -4.41 11.42
N TYR A 83 -6.35 -5.23 11.78
CA TYR A 83 -7.37 -5.73 10.87
C TYR A 83 -8.72 -5.05 11.18
N ALA A 84 -9.22 -4.19 10.28
CA ALA A 84 -10.54 -3.58 10.41
C ALA A 84 -11.62 -4.49 9.82
N TYR A 85 -12.56 -4.91 10.67
CA TYR A 85 -13.71 -5.72 10.32
C TYR A 85 -15.00 -4.90 10.44
N HIS A 86 -15.77 -4.89 9.36
CA HIS A 86 -17.18 -4.50 9.40
C HIS A 86 -18.01 -5.60 8.76
N GLU A 87 -19.17 -5.87 9.35
CA GLU A 87 -20.01 -6.98 8.99
C GLU A 87 -20.49 -6.90 7.53
N SER A 88 -20.19 -7.95 6.74
CA SER A 88 -20.62 -8.08 5.35
C SER A 88 -20.50 -9.52 4.88
N LYS A 89 -21.16 -9.87 3.77
CA LYS A 89 -21.05 -11.22 3.16
C LYS A 89 -19.60 -11.63 2.93
N HIS A 90 -18.80 -10.73 2.36
CA HIS A 90 -17.40 -11.02 2.01
C HIS A 90 -16.50 -11.01 3.25
N ALA A 91 -16.66 -10.04 4.15
CA ALA A 91 -15.85 -9.95 5.36
C ALA A 91 -16.03 -11.16 6.28
N ARG A 92 -17.28 -11.66 6.42
CA ARG A 92 -17.59 -12.85 7.22
C ARG A 92 -16.87 -14.11 6.73
N GLU A 93 -16.62 -14.22 5.43
CA GLU A 93 -15.82 -15.31 4.87
C GLU A 93 -14.30 -15.02 4.91
N ASN A 94 -13.91 -13.74 4.81
CA ASN A 94 -12.51 -13.32 4.81
C ASN A 94 -11.84 -13.45 6.18
N LEU A 95 -12.55 -13.07 7.26
CA LEU A 95 -11.97 -13.08 8.61
C LEU A 95 -11.53 -14.48 9.05
N PRO A 96 -12.36 -15.55 8.98
CA PRO A 96 -11.91 -16.89 9.34
C PRO A 96 -10.73 -17.38 8.50
N PHE A 97 -10.69 -17.01 7.21
CA PHE A 97 -9.55 -17.33 6.35
C PHE A 97 -8.27 -16.63 6.83
N PHE A 98 -8.35 -15.35 7.17
CA PHE A 98 -7.20 -14.61 7.69
C PHE A 98 -6.75 -15.14 9.06
N LEU A 99 -7.67 -15.50 9.95
CA LEU A 99 -7.34 -16.11 11.25
C LEU A 99 -6.56 -17.42 11.08
N ASP A 100 -6.90 -18.21 10.06
CA ASP A 100 -6.26 -19.48 9.74
C ASP A 100 -4.91 -19.33 9.01
N GLN A 101 -4.78 -18.31 8.15
CA GLN A 101 -3.62 -18.20 7.24
C GLN A 101 -2.64 -17.08 7.62
N GLY A 102 -3.14 -15.99 8.22
CA GLY A 102 -2.39 -14.75 8.44
C GLY A 102 -1.84 -14.58 9.85
N LEU A 103 -2.35 -15.29 10.86
CA LEU A 103 -1.82 -15.18 12.22
C LEU A 103 -0.44 -15.83 12.36
N HIS A 104 0.45 -15.19 13.11
CA HIS A 104 1.76 -15.70 13.50
C HIS A 104 2.21 -15.13 14.85
N SER A 105 3.31 -15.64 15.40
CA SER A 105 3.86 -15.20 16.69
C SER A 105 4.81 -14.02 16.57
N ASN A 106 5.34 -13.71 15.38
CA ASN A 106 6.29 -12.61 15.16
C ASN A 106 5.68 -11.20 15.01
N ALA A 107 4.36 -11.04 15.08
CA ALA A 107 3.67 -9.74 15.05
C ALA A 107 2.64 -9.63 16.18
N ASP A 108 2.30 -8.41 16.55
CA ASP A 108 1.15 -8.13 17.42
C ASP A 108 -0.06 -7.80 16.56
N PHE A 109 -1.23 -8.36 16.90
CA PHE A 109 -2.46 -8.25 16.12
C PHE A 109 -3.54 -7.52 16.90
N ILE A 110 -4.23 -6.61 16.21
CA ILE A 110 -5.43 -5.95 16.70
C ILE A 110 -6.55 -6.15 15.69
N PHE A 111 -7.60 -6.84 16.11
CA PHE A 111 -8.83 -6.94 15.33
C PHE A 111 -9.80 -5.86 15.79
N ILE A 112 -10.11 -4.92 14.90
CA ILE A 112 -11.02 -3.82 15.16
C ILE A 112 -12.39 -4.20 14.57
N PHE A 113 -13.37 -4.48 15.43
CA PHE A 113 -14.73 -4.77 15.01
C PHE A 113 -15.57 -3.48 15.06
N ASN A 114 -15.88 -2.96 13.87
CA ASN A 114 -16.77 -1.83 13.67
C ASN A 114 -18.22 -2.34 13.64
N GLY A 115 -18.90 -2.24 14.77
CA GLY A 115 -20.25 -2.76 14.97
C GLY A 115 -20.31 -4.19 15.54
N PRO A 116 -21.52 -4.69 15.83
CA PRO A 116 -21.72 -6.01 16.44
C PRO A 116 -21.43 -7.14 15.44
N SER A 117 -20.76 -8.19 15.92
CA SER A 117 -20.55 -9.44 15.18
C SER A 117 -20.35 -10.60 16.16
N ASP A 118 -20.84 -11.77 15.80
CA ASP A 118 -20.61 -13.04 16.50
C ASP A 118 -19.22 -13.63 16.19
N LEU A 119 -18.54 -13.15 15.14
CA LEU A 119 -17.20 -13.64 14.78
C LEU A 119 -16.10 -13.14 15.71
N VAL A 120 -16.40 -12.23 16.63
CA VAL A 120 -15.46 -11.79 17.68
C VAL A 120 -14.94 -13.00 18.46
N ASP A 121 -15.80 -13.98 18.72
CA ASP A 121 -15.48 -15.19 19.48
C ASP A 121 -14.52 -16.15 18.75
N LEU A 122 -14.33 -15.97 17.44
CA LEU A 122 -13.36 -16.75 16.67
C LEU A 122 -11.93 -16.24 16.82
N VAL A 123 -11.74 -15.00 17.27
CA VAL A 123 -10.40 -14.41 17.42
C VAL A 123 -9.71 -15.05 18.63
N PRO A 124 -8.51 -15.65 18.48
CA PRO A 124 -7.84 -16.39 19.55
C PRO A 124 -7.15 -15.44 20.55
N THR A 125 -7.94 -14.74 21.36
CA THR A 125 -7.51 -13.77 22.38
C THR A 125 -6.81 -14.40 23.58
N ASN A 126 -6.77 -15.73 23.66
CA ASN A 126 -5.94 -16.46 24.62
C ASN A 126 -4.43 -16.34 24.31
N ARG A 127 -4.05 -15.84 23.13
CA ARG A 127 -2.67 -15.54 22.75
C ARG A 127 -2.32 -14.11 23.15
N THR A 128 -1.17 -13.92 23.80
CA THR A 128 -0.75 -12.62 24.37
C THR A 128 -0.48 -11.54 23.32
N ASN A 129 -0.20 -11.92 22.08
CA ASN A 129 0.05 -11.00 20.97
C ASN A 129 -1.20 -10.67 20.14
N ILE A 130 -2.39 -11.06 20.58
CA ILE A 130 -3.64 -10.83 19.84
C ILE A 130 -4.66 -10.17 20.76
N ARG A 131 -5.21 -9.04 20.32
CA ARG A 131 -6.30 -8.34 21.02
C ARG A 131 -7.43 -7.96 20.09
N VAL A 132 -8.60 -7.76 20.67
CA VAL A 132 -9.80 -7.27 19.99
C VAL A 132 -10.14 -5.88 20.53
N VAL A 133 -10.51 -4.98 19.63
CA VAL A 133 -11.18 -3.72 19.96
C VAL A 133 -12.54 -3.75 19.30
N GLN A 134 -13.60 -3.73 20.10
CA GLN A 134 -14.97 -3.61 19.59
C GLN A 134 -15.46 -2.18 19.81
N ARG A 135 -16.11 -1.63 18.80
CA ARG A 135 -16.52 -0.23 18.75
C ARG A 135 -17.78 -0.07 17.92
N ASP A 136 -18.37 1.11 18.00
CA ASP A 136 -19.50 1.48 17.13
C ASP A 136 -19.06 1.47 15.66
N ASN A 137 -20.03 1.25 14.76
CA ASN A 137 -19.78 1.30 13.33
C ASN A 137 -19.72 2.75 12.83
N SER A 138 -18.65 3.44 13.18
CA SER A 138 -18.34 4.81 12.77
C SER A 138 -16.97 4.85 12.07
N CYS A 139 -16.65 5.99 11.44
CA CYS A 139 -15.31 6.33 10.96
C CYS A 139 -14.73 5.47 9.83
N PHE A 140 -15.49 4.48 9.33
CA PHE A 140 -15.02 3.49 8.35
C PHE A 140 -13.73 2.79 8.85
N ASP A 141 -12.97 2.18 7.96
CA ASP A 141 -11.69 1.53 8.30
C ASP A 141 -10.58 2.55 8.60
N LEU A 142 -10.36 3.54 7.73
CA LEU A 142 -9.29 4.54 7.88
C LEU A 142 -9.36 5.28 9.23
N GLY A 143 -10.54 5.78 9.58
CA GLY A 143 -10.72 6.50 10.84
C GLY A 143 -10.66 5.57 12.05
N ALA A 144 -11.10 4.31 11.91
CA ALA A 144 -11.00 3.33 12.99
C ALA A 144 -9.54 2.95 13.32
N PHE A 145 -8.68 2.82 12.31
CA PHE A 145 -7.24 2.68 12.54
C PHE A 145 -6.70 3.88 13.31
N GLY A 146 -7.04 5.11 12.88
CA GLY A 146 -6.60 6.35 13.51
C GLY A 146 -6.97 6.45 14.99
N GLU A 147 -8.23 6.17 15.34
CA GLU A 147 -8.67 6.21 16.73
C GLU A 147 -7.96 5.18 17.61
N VAL A 148 -7.84 3.92 17.15
CA VAL A 148 -7.17 2.85 17.92
C VAL A 148 -5.67 3.12 18.07
N LEU A 149 -5.02 3.71 17.07
CA LEU A 149 -3.60 4.02 17.10
C LEU A 149 -3.29 5.23 17.98
N LYS A 150 -4.18 6.24 18.02
CA LYS A 150 -4.04 7.44 18.86
C LYS A 150 -4.37 7.19 20.32
N GLU A 151 -5.25 6.23 20.61
CA GLU A 151 -5.59 5.83 21.97
C GLU A 151 -4.32 5.46 22.75
N ASP A 152 -4.08 6.13 23.89
CA ASP A 152 -2.91 5.97 24.76
C ASP A 152 -1.55 5.98 24.02
N ASP A 153 -1.47 6.75 22.93
CA ASP A 153 -0.29 6.83 22.07
C ASP A 153 0.22 5.45 21.64
N LEU A 154 -0.69 4.49 21.39
CA LEU A 154 -0.35 3.11 21.04
C LEU A 154 0.68 3.02 19.91
N TRP A 155 0.53 3.85 18.88
CA TRP A 155 1.42 3.87 17.73
C TRP A 155 2.89 4.10 18.14
N LYS A 156 3.18 4.89 19.19
CA LYS A 156 4.55 5.17 19.63
C LYS A 156 5.28 3.94 20.19
N ARG A 157 4.58 2.82 20.41
CA ARG A 157 5.13 1.57 20.95
C ARG A 157 5.72 0.66 19.88
N TYR A 158 5.50 0.96 18.60
CA TYR A 158 5.89 0.11 17.47
C TYR A 158 6.67 0.92 16.41
N LYS A 159 7.54 0.26 15.65
CA LYS A 159 8.24 0.85 14.50
C LYS A 159 7.61 0.54 13.16
N HIS A 160 6.87 -0.56 13.06
CA HIS A 160 6.37 -1.07 11.80
C HIS A 160 4.91 -1.44 11.96
N PHE A 161 4.12 -1.17 10.92
CA PHE A 161 2.69 -1.34 10.93
C PHE A 161 2.21 -1.96 9.64
N ILE A 162 1.19 -2.81 9.75
CA ILE A 162 0.34 -3.17 8.62
C ILE A 162 -1.10 -2.88 9.01
N THR A 163 -1.82 -2.09 8.24
CA THR A 163 -3.28 -1.97 8.37
C THR A 163 -3.92 -2.70 7.21
N LEU A 164 -4.96 -3.50 7.45
CA LEU A 164 -5.73 -4.14 6.39
C LEU A 164 -7.20 -4.21 6.75
N ASN A 165 -8.08 -4.15 5.76
CA ASN A 165 -9.52 -4.22 5.98
C ASN A 165 -10.13 -5.55 5.53
N GLY A 166 -11.32 -5.85 6.05
CA GLY A 166 -12.04 -7.08 5.78
C GLY A 166 -12.56 -7.25 4.36
N SER A 167 -12.22 -6.37 3.40
CA SER A 167 -12.54 -6.57 1.99
C SER A 167 -11.57 -7.53 1.28
N LEU A 168 -10.40 -7.78 1.87
CA LEU A 168 -9.38 -8.68 1.33
C LEU A 168 -9.54 -10.11 1.84
N ARG A 169 -9.37 -11.08 0.94
CA ARG A 169 -9.08 -12.48 1.31
C ARG A 169 -7.58 -12.72 1.14
N GLY A 170 -6.97 -13.36 2.13
CA GLY A 170 -5.55 -13.66 2.15
C GLY A 170 -5.05 -13.83 3.59
N PRO A 171 -3.72 -13.97 3.78
CA PRO A 171 -2.71 -14.03 2.73
C PRO A 171 -2.74 -15.37 1.96
N PHE A 172 -2.41 -15.32 0.67
CA PHE A 172 -2.20 -16.46 -0.21
C PHE A 172 -0.71 -16.64 -0.48
N THR A 173 0.04 -17.19 0.47
CA THR A 173 1.48 -17.43 0.29
C THR A 173 1.71 -18.57 -0.71
N PRO A 174 2.51 -18.40 -1.78
CA PRO A 174 2.79 -19.49 -2.72
C PRO A 174 3.39 -20.71 -2.03
N PHE A 175 2.94 -21.94 -2.32
CA PHE A 175 3.40 -23.18 -1.65
C PHE A 175 4.91 -23.42 -1.66
N TRP A 176 5.62 -22.84 -2.64
CA TRP A 176 7.07 -22.93 -2.77
C TRP A 176 7.83 -21.82 -2.00
N SER A 177 7.11 -20.83 -1.46
CA SER A 177 7.72 -19.74 -0.69
C SER A 177 7.70 -20.03 0.82
N ASN A 178 8.83 -19.74 1.45
CA ASN A 178 9.03 -19.75 2.91
C ASN A 178 9.16 -18.33 3.47
N GLN A 179 8.81 -17.30 2.71
CA GLN A 179 8.84 -15.93 3.19
C GLN A 179 7.61 -15.66 4.07
N CYS A 180 7.82 -14.97 5.18
CA CYS A 180 6.69 -14.51 5.99
C CYS A 180 5.89 -13.47 5.21
N TRP A 181 4.56 -13.58 5.23
CA TRP A 181 3.70 -12.71 4.42
C TRP A 181 3.80 -11.24 4.84
N SER A 182 3.98 -10.96 6.14
CA SER A 182 4.15 -9.59 6.63
C SER A 182 5.45 -8.99 6.13
N ASP A 183 6.50 -9.79 6.07
CA ASP A 183 7.84 -9.36 5.66
C ASP A 183 7.87 -9.04 4.16
N VAL A 184 7.05 -9.70 3.33
CA VAL A 184 6.86 -9.32 1.92
C VAL A 184 6.45 -7.86 1.76
N TYR A 185 5.68 -7.30 2.70
CA TYR A 185 5.30 -5.90 2.69
C TYR A 185 6.29 -5.00 3.44
N LEU A 186 6.80 -5.47 4.59
CA LEU A 186 7.64 -4.66 5.47
C LEU A 186 9.07 -4.52 4.94
N ASP A 187 9.61 -5.52 4.24
CA ASP A 187 10.94 -5.48 3.65
C ASP A 187 11.07 -4.48 2.49
N GLU A 188 9.94 -3.97 2.00
CA GLU A 188 9.87 -2.92 0.98
C GLU A 188 9.99 -1.51 1.57
N LEU A 189 9.95 -1.38 2.90
CA LEU A 189 10.19 -0.13 3.60
C LEU A 189 11.71 0.08 3.75
N ASP A 190 12.13 1.32 3.53
CA ASP A 190 13.53 1.73 3.73
C ASP A 190 13.58 3.20 4.20
N ASP A 191 14.77 3.79 4.24
CA ASP A 191 14.95 5.19 4.67
C ASP A 191 14.13 6.20 3.86
N LYS A 192 13.73 5.86 2.63
CA LYS A 192 12.94 6.71 1.74
C LYS A 192 11.53 6.19 1.49
N THR A 193 11.32 4.88 1.40
CA THR A 193 10.02 4.27 1.12
C THR A 193 9.23 4.14 2.42
N LYS A 194 8.16 4.93 2.57
CA LYS A 194 7.40 5.04 3.84
C LYS A 194 5.97 4.52 3.75
N LEU A 195 5.51 4.14 2.55
CA LEU A 195 4.19 3.56 2.37
C LEU A 195 4.23 2.49 1.29
N VAL A 196 3.78 1.29 1.63
CA VAL A 196 3.69 0.14 0.72
C VAL A 196 2.24 -0.32 0.67
N GLY A 197 1.72 -0.58 -0.53
CA GLY A 197 0.35 -1.04 -0.74
C GLY A 197 0.30 -2.23 -1.70
N MET A 198 -0.86 -2.89 -1.78
CA MET A 198 -1.00 -4.00 -2.72
C MET A 198 -1.11 -3.54 -4.18
N THR A 199 -1.77 -2.40 -4.42
CA THR A 199 -2.12 -1.95 -5.77
C THR A 199 -2.06 -0.44 -5.90
N ALA A 200 -1.66 0.01 -7.09
CA ALA A 200 -1.62 1.42 -7.49
C ALA A 200 -2.82 1.74 -8.40
N ASN A 201 -3.59 2.76 -8.04
CA ASN A 201 -4.73 3.27 -8.78
C ASN A 201 -4.34 4.55 -9.52
N CYS A 202 -4.47 4.56 -10.84
CA CYS A 202 -4.14 5.69 -11.69
C CYS A 202 -5.28 6.73 -11.82
N VAL A 203 -6.44 6.52 -11.20
CA VAL A 203 -7.50 7.56 -11.11
C VAL A 203 -6.99 8.73 -10.27
N GLN A 204 -7.07 9.95 -10.82
CA GLN A 204 -6.47 11.13 -10.21
C GLN A 204 -7.12 11.54 -8.87
N PRO A 205 -6.33 11.94 -7.85
CA PRO A 205 -4.86 11.80 -7.82
C PRO A 205 -4.44 10.33 -7.72
N SER A 206 -3.43 9.94 -8.49
CA SER A 206 -2.93 8.56 -8.46
C SER A 206 -2.44 8.19 -7.06
N HIS A 207 -2.82 7.00 -6.59
CA HIS A 207 -2.64 6.60 -5.18
C HIS A 207 -2.51 5.10 -5.01
N LEU A 208 -1.89 4.67 -3.91
CA LEU A 208 -2.00 3.30 -3.42
C LEU A 208 -3.39 3.10 -2.79
N GLN A 209 -3.97 1.91 -2.94
CA GLN A 209 -5.31 1.62 -2.39
C GLN A 209 -5.22 1.17 -0.92
N SER A 210 -6.08 1.71 -0.05
CA SER A 210 -5.98 1.55 1.41
C SER A 210 -6.47 0.21 1.99
N MET A 211 -6.78 -0.75 1.12
CA MET A 211 -7.21 -2.08 1.54
C MET A 211 -6.15 -2.78 2.39
N ILE A 212 -4.89 -2.51 2.08
CA ILE A 212 -3.74 -2.87 2.90
C ILE A 212 -2.64 -1.83 2.71
N TYR A 213 -2.11 -1.33 3.82
CA TYR A 213 -0.90 -0.51 3.86
C TYR A 213 0.10 -1.13 4.81
N ALA A 214 1.37 -1.08 4.44
CA ALA A 214 2.50 -1.26 5.33
C ALA A 214 3.31 0.02 5.41
N THR A 215 3.76 0.38 6.61
CA THR A 215 4.46 1.64 6.89
C THR A 215 5.37 1.49 8.12
N ASP A 216 6.32 2.42 8.27
CA ASP A 216 7.12 2.56 9.48
C ASP A 216 6.53 3.64 10.42
N ASP A 217 7.23 3.96 11.51
CA ASP A 217 6.79 4.97 12.47
C ASP A 217 6.75 6.39 11.89
N VAL A 218 7.62 6.69 10.92
CA VAL A 218 7.61 7.97 10.19
C VAL A 218 6.36 8.09 9.32
N GLY A 219 6.10 7.10 8.47
CA GLY A 219 4.91 7.10 7.61
C GLY A 219 3.61 7.02 8.43
N MET A 220 3.60 6.25 9.52
CA MET A 220 2.49 6.21 10.47
C MET A 220 2.24 7.58 11.13
N GLN A 221 3.29 8.27 11.57
CA GLN A 221 3.18 9.62 12.13
C GLN A 221 2.56 10.59 11.11
N LEU A 222 3.00 10.56 9.85
CA LEU A 222 2.44 11.39 8.78
C LEU A 222 0.95 11.10 8.53
N MET A 223 0.54 9.83 8.57
CA MET A 223 -0.87 9.47 8.38
C MET A 223 -1.76 9.86 9.57
N LEU A 224 -1.24 9.80 10.80
CA LEU A 224 -1.99 10.19 12.00
C LEU A 224 -2.02 11.71 12.21
N TYR A 225 -0.94 12.40 11.83
CA TYR A 225 -0.71 13.83 12.04
C TYR A 225 -0.14 14.46 10.75
N PRO A 226 -0.94 14.56 9.67
CA PRO A 226 -0.47 15.08 8.41
C PRO A 226 -0.01 16.53 8.56
N PRO A 227 1.12 16.91 7.94
CA PRO A 227 1.60 18.28 7.98
C PRO A 227 0.62 19.21 7.25
N PRO A 228 0.45 20.47 7.71
CA PRO A 228 -0.31 21.47 6.97
C PRO A 228 0.31 21.71 5.59
N ARG A 229 -0.52 22.00 4.59
CA ARG A 229 -0.08 22.28 3.21
C ARG A 229 0.92 23.43 3.14
N LEU A 230 1.93 23.31 2.27
CA LEU A 230 2.70 24.45 1.80
C LEU A 230 1.83 25.28 0.85
N VAL A 231 1.46 26.48 1.29
CA VAL A 231 0.71 27.45 0.51
C VAL A 231 1.60 28.63 0.13
N ASP A 232 1.35 29.23 -1.03
CA ASP A 232 2.00 30.47 -1.45
C ASP A 232 1.51 31.65 -0.59
N ALA A 233 2.08 32.84 -0.81
CA ALA A 233 1.72 34.05 -0.08
C ALA A 233 0.24 34.48 -0.24
N HIS A 234 -0.52 33.86 -1.16
CA HIS A 234 -1.93 34.12 -1.43
C HIS A 234 -2.83 32.99 -0.90
N GLY A 235 -2.29 32.05 -0.13
CA GLY A 235 -3.03 30.90 0.39
C GLY A 235 -3.36 29.86 -0.66
N LYS A 236 -2.76 29.91 -1.85
CA LYS A 236 -2.92 28.86 -2.86
C LYS A 236 -1.90 27.75 -2.63
N PRO A 237 -2.23 26.48 -2.91
CA PRO A 237 -1.23 25.43 -3.05
C PRO A 237 0.00 25.90 -3.82
N THR A 238 1.20 25.72 -3.25
CA THR A 238 2.44 25.91 -4.03
C THR A 238 2.62 24.84 -5.10
N ASP A 239 1.92 23.72 -4.98
CA ASP A 239 1.86 22.63 -5.95
C ASP A 239 0.38 22.20 -6.17
N PRO A 240 -0.16 22.28 -7.40
CA PRO A 240 -1.53 21.81 -7.71
C PRO A 240 -1.73 20.31 -7.50
N ALA A 241 -0.66 19.50 -7.55
CA ALA A 241 -0.67 18.07 -7.28
C ALA A 241 -0.53 17.74 -5.78
N ALA A 242 -0.12 18.71 -4.96
CA ALA A 242 -0.22 18.59 -3.51
C ALA A 242 -1.69 18.68 -3.13
N GLY A 243 -2.20 17.67 -2.44
CA GLY A 243 -3.55 17.71 -1.88
C GLY A 243 -3.76 18.84 -0.89
N ASP A 244 -4.99 19.00 -0.44
CA ASP A 244 -5.35 19.97 0.59
C ASP A 244 -5.43 19.30 1.98
N ALA A 245 -4.35 18.70 2.49
CA ALA A 245 -4.43 18.11 3.84
C ALA A 245 -4.61 19.22 4.90
N SER A 246 -5.83 19.35 5.43
CA SER A 246 -6.23 20.35 6.42
C SER A 246 -7.27 19.79 7.38
N GLU A 247 -7.67 20.55 8.41
CA GLU A 247 -8.83 20.18 9.25
C GLU A 247 -10.11 20.03 8.42
N GLU A 248 -10.25 20.81 7.33
CA GLU A 248 -11.40 20.78 6.43
C GLU A 248 -11.33 19.61 5.42
N ASN A 249 -10.11 19.14 5.12
CA ASN A 249 -9.83 18.08 4.14
C ASN A 249 -8.84 17.05 4.75
N PRO A 250 -9.29 16.24 5.71
CA PRO A 250 -8.45 15.29 6.43
C PRO A 250 -7.98 14.12 5.54
N VAL A 251 -6.75 13.66 5.74
CA VAL A 251 -6.12 12.56 4.97
C VAL A 251 -5.55 11.46 5.88
N GLY A 252 -5.32 10.28 5.32
CA GLY A 252 -4.74 9.15 6.06
C GLY A 252 -5.64 8.65 7.19
N TYR A 253 -5.08 8.63 8.40
CA TYR A 253 -5.75 8.20 9.64
C TYR A 253 -5.98 9.37 10.59
N SER A 254 -6.06 10.59 10.06
CA SER A 254 -6.00 11.79 10.88
C SER A 254 -7.27 12.04 11.69
N THR A 255 -8.43 11.57 11.23
CA THR A 255 -9.71 11.81 11.89
C THR A 255 -10.72 10.69 11.67
N CYS A 256 -11.83 10.77 12.38
CA CYS A 256 -13.02 9.97 12.11
C CYS A 256 -13.80 10.54 10.90
N TYR A 257 -13.85 9.78 9.81
CA TYR A 257 -14.55 10.19 8.59
C TYR A 257 -16.08 9.97 8.70
N GLN A 258 -16.85 11.04 8.50
CA GLN A 258 -18.32 11.02 8.65
C GLN A 258 -19.06 10.49 7.42
N SER A 259 -18.38 10.35 6.28
CA SER A 259 -18.99 9.83 5.04
C SER A 259 -18.02 8.95 4.26
N PHE A 260 -18.59 8.05 3.46
CA PHE A 260 -17.81 7.17 2.60
C PHE A 260 -16.94 7.96 1.62
N ASN A 261 -17.47 9.05 1.04
CA ASN A 261 -16.72 9.89 0.12
C ASN A 261 -15.54 10.59 0.82
N ALA A 262 -15.70 11.03 2.07
CA ALA A 262 -14.60 11.62 2.83
C ALA A 262 -13.48 10.60 3.09
N ALA A 263 -13.83 9.35 3.40
CA ALA A 263 -12.85 8.27 3.54
C ALA A 263 -12.15 7.94 2.20
N VAL A 264 -12.87 7.94 1.08
CA VAL A 264 -12.30 7.73 -0.26
C VAL A 264 -11.34 8.86 -0.65
N GLU A 265 -11.71 10.12 -0.39
CA GLU A 265 -10.80 11.25 -0.64
C GLU A 265 -9.57 11.19 0.27
N ALA A 266 -9.72 10.79 1.53
CA ALA A 266 -8.58 10.56 2.41
C ALA A 266 -7.62 9.48 1.91
N GLU A 267 -8.14 8.35 1.39
CA GLU A 267 -7.34 7.32 0.72
C GLU A 267 -6.55 7.93 -0.44
N LYS A 268 -7.24 8.60 -1.37
CA LYS A 268 -6.65 9.21 -2.57
C LYS A 268 -5.51 10.16 -2.25
N TRP A 269 -5.67 10.97 -1.21
CA TRP A 269 -4.69 11.99 -0.86
C TRP A 269 -3.58 11.51 0.08
N THR A 270 -3.67 10.29 0.62
CA THR A 270 -2.63 9.72 1.49
C THR A 270 -1.31 9.54 0.74
N THR A 271 -1.35 8.99 -0.48
CA THR A 271 -0.12 8.77 -1.28
C THR A 271 0.55 10.08 -1.68
N PRO A 272 -0.15 11.06 -2.30
CA PRO A 272 0.44 12.37 -2.58
C PRO A 272 1.02 13.08 -1.34
N MET A 273 0.35 12.96 -0.18
CA MET A 273 0.84 13.55 1.07
C MET A 273 2.19 12.96 1.49
N ILE A 274 2.36 11.63 1.45
CA ILE A 274 3.64 10.98 1.75
C ILE A 274 4.71 11.42 0.76
N MET A 275 4.39 11.49 -0.54
CA MET A 275 5.33 11.94 -1.57
C MET A 275 5.75 13.40 -1.39
N GLN A 276 4.81 14.28 -1.04
CA GLN A 276 5.09 15.69 -0.77
C GLN A 276 5.98 15.88 0.47
N ALA A 277 5.90 14.98 1.46
CA ALA A 277 6.80 14.97 2.60
C ALA A 277 8.24 14.52 2.24
N GLY A 278 8.51 14.21 0.96
CA GLY A 278 9.84 13.86 0.45
C GLY A 278 10.14 12.35 0.48
N TYR A 279 9.12 11.52 0.67
CA TYR A 279 9.25 10.06 0.77
C TYR A 279 8.70 9.34 -0.48
N HIS A 280 9.15 8.11 -0.68
CA HIS A 280 8.67 7.23 -1.75
C HIS A 280 7.55 6.33 -1.27
N VAL A 281 6.81 5.79 -2.23
CA VAL A 281 5.75 4.81 -2.01
C VAL A 281 5.97 3.61 -2.92
N ARG A 282 5.36 2.46 -2.62
CA ARG A 282 5.51 1.26 -3.46
C ARG A 282 4.25 0.41 -3.52
N ALA A 283 3.96 -0.13 -4.70
CA ALA A 283 2.96 -1.18 -4.87
C ALA A 283 3.63 -2.55 -5.13
N LEU A 284 3.04 -3.63 -4.60
CA LEU A 284 3.54 -4.99 -4.85
C LEU A 284 3.20 -5.55 -6.24
N MET A 285 2.36 -4.88 -7.02
CA MET A 285 1.96 -5.34 -8.35
C MET A 285 3.17 -5.57 -9.26
N SER A 286 3.13 -6.61 -10.09
CA SER A 286 4.23 -6.87 -11.04
C SER A 286 4.44 -5.71 -12.00
N SER A 287 3.37 -5.01 -12.40
CA SER A 287 3.45 -3.83 -13.27
C SER A 287 4.27 -2.70 -12.67
N TRP A 288 4.18 -2.48 -11.35
CA TRP A 288 4.98 -1.48 -10.63
C TRP A 288 6.46 -1.86 -10.63
N SER A 289 6.75 -3.12 -10.33
CA SER A 289 8.13 -3.62 -10.29
C SER A 289 8.79 -3.59 -11.68
N ALA A 290 8.01 -3.76 -12.75
CA ALA A 290 8.49 -3.75 -14.12
C ALA A 290 8.87 -2.34 -14.63
N THR A 291 8.25 -1.28 -14.13
CA THR A 291 8.47 0.10 -14.61
C THR A 291 9.56 0.86 -13.85
N GLY A 292 10.17 0.25 -12.82
CA GLY A 292 11.27 0.86 -12.06
C GLY A 292 10.84 1.65 -10.81
N GLY A 293 9.65 1.39 -10.27
CA GLY A 293 9.19 2.00 -9.02
C GLY A 293 8.35 3.26 -9.27
N ASP A 294 8.79 4.40 -8.74
CA ASP A 294 8.07 5.69 -8.80
C ASP A 294 7.77 6.19 -10.22
N SER A 295 8.50 5.72 -11.23
CA SER A 295 8.22 5.96 -12.65
C SER A 295 6.89 5.38 -13.11
N TYR A 296 6.32 4.40 -12.39
CA TYR A 296 5.00 3.84 -12.67
C TYR A 296 3.93 4.92 -12.82
N TRP A 297 4.00 6.00 -12.03
CA TRP A 297 3.02 7.07 -12.09
C TRP A 297 3.06 7.87 -13.40
N ALA A 298 4.24 8.01 -14.01
CA ALA A 298 4.38 8.72 -15.29
C ALA A 298 3.68 7.98 -16.43
N ASP A 299 3.60 6.66 -16.31
CA ASP A 299 3.00 5.76 -17.29
C ASP A 299 1.50 5.53 -17.03
N CYS A 300 0.88 6.25 -16.08
CA CYS A 300 -0.55 6.10 -15.78
C CYS A 300 -1.48 6.34 -16.98
N GLY A 301 -1.02 7.00 -18.06
CA GLY A 301 -1.76 7.12 -19.32
C GLY A 301 -1.81 5.82 -20.14
N ASP A 302 -0.84 4.93 -19.96
CA ASP A 302 -0.68 3.64 -20.62
C ASP A 302 -1.05 2.45 -19.69
N HIS A 303 -1.47 2.76 -18.46
CA HIS A 303 -1.76 1.80 -17.40
C HIS A 303 -3.25 1.75 -17.04
N PRO A 304 -3.72 0.66 -16.41
CA PRO A 304 -5.09 0.58 -15.93
C PRO A 304 -5.38 1.65 -14.87
N GLY A 305 -6.62 2.15 -14.85
CA GLY A 305 -7.12 3.08 -13.83
C GLY A 305 -7.09 2.46 -12.43
N ASP A 306 -8.23 1.96 -11.95
CA ASP A 306 -8.27 1.13 -10.73
C ASP A 306 -8.13 -0.35 -11.13
N PRO A 307 -7.00 -1.01 -10.83
CA PRO A 307 -6.76 -2.41 -11.22
C PRO A 307 -7.68 -3.41 -10.49
N MET A 308 -8.39 -2.96 -9.44
CA MET A 308 -9.31 -3.75 -8.63
C MET A 308 -10.77 -3.31 -8.81
N LEU A 309 -11.08 -2.57 -9.89
CA LEU A 309 -12.41 -2.01 -10.12
C LEU A 309 -13.44 -3.05 -10.55
N HIS A 310 -13.09 -3.87 -11.54
CA HIS A 310 -13.94 -4.90 -12.15
C HIS A 310 -13.09 -5.99 -12.83
N ASP A 311 -13.72 -7.08 -13.25
CA ASP A 311 -13.04 -8.16 -13.99
C ASP A 311 -12.29 -7.62 -15.21
N LYS A 312 -11.02 -8.04 -15.37
CA LYS A 312 -10.10 -7.66 -16.45
C LYS A 312 -9.58 -6.23 -16.39
N ALA A 313 -9.78 -5.52 -15.28
CA ALA A 313 -9.31 -4.15 -15.13
C ALA A 313 -7.78 -4.00 -15.08
N TYR A 314 -7.01 -5.08 -14.84
CA TYR A 314 -5.55 -5.05 -14.78
C TYR A 314 -4.94 -5.60 -16.07
N PHE A 315 -4.61 -4.72 -17.03
CA PHE A 315 -4.03 -5.09 -18.34
C PHE A 315 -4.84 -6.17 -19.12
N GLY A 316 -6.17 -6.13 -19.02
CA GLY A 316 -7.04 -7.13 -19.66
C GLY A 316 -7.15 -8.46 -18.90
N THR A 317 -6.53 -8.54 -17.72
CA THR A 317 -6.60 -9.64 -16.75
C THR A 317 -6.89 -9.09 -15.34
N ASN A 318 -6.77 -9.93 -14.31
CA ASN A 318 -6.92 -9.55 -12.91
C ASN A 318 -5.58 -9.66 -12.19
N VAL A 319 -5.37 -8.84 -11.14
CA VAL A 319 -4.20 -8.97 -10.26
C VAL A 319 -4.21 -10.36 -9.64
N HIS A 320 -3.17 -11.16 -9.90
CA HIS A 320 -3.12 -12.51 -9.39
C HIS A 320 -2.76 -12.49 -7.89
N PRO A 321 -3.41 -13.27 -6.99
CA PRO A 321 -3.12 -13.20 -5.56
C PRO A 321 -1.68 -13.55 -5.15
N TYR A 322 -0.89 -14.18 -6.03
CA TYR A 322 0.54 -14.41 -5.77
C TYR A 322 1.44 -13.21 -6.08
N GLU A 323 0.94 -12.18 -6.75
CA GLU A 323 1.68 -10.92 -6.93
C GLU A 323 1.65 -10.10 -5.63
N THR A 324 0.52 -10.12 -4.92
CA THR A 324 0.25 -9.20 -3.81
C THR A 324 -0.19 -9.89 -2.53
N LEU A 325 -0.20 -11.23 -2.48
CA LEU A 325 -0.68 -12.08 -1.38
C LEU A 325 -2.18 -11.94 -1.02
N PHE A 326 -2.87 -10.90 -1.45
CA PHE A 326 -4.26 -10.64 -1.10
C PHE A 326 -5.13 -10.44 -2.34
N PHE A 327 -6.42 -10.70 -2.19
CA PHE A 327 -7.39 -10.53 -3.28
C PHE A 327 -8.64 -9.81 -2.79
N LYS A 328 -9.07 -8.76 -3.50
CA LYS A 328 -10.30 -8.03 -3.18
C LYS A 328 -11.51 -8.87 -3.53
N SER A 329 -12.21 -9.38 -2.52
CA SER A 329 -13.27 -10.38 -2.73
C SER A 329 -14.65 -9.79 -3.00
N ASN A 330 -14.83 -8.48 -2.78
CA ASN A 330 -16.13 -7.81 -2.85
C ASN A 330 -16.44 -7.10 -4.19
N ARG A 331 -15.64 -7.32 -5.24
CA ARG A 331 -15.83 -6.71 -6.57
C ARG A 331 -16.11 -7.70 -7.69
N GLY A 332 -16.19 -8.99 -7.38
CA GLY A 332 -16.47 -10.02 -8.38
C GLY A 332 -15.42 -10.12 -9.48
N LEU A 333 -14.15 -9.80 -9.16
CA LEU A 333 -13.05 -9.73 -10.14
C LEU A 333 -12.82 -11.08 -10.82
N ASP A 334 -12.68 -12.15 -10.03
CA ASP A 334 -12.59 -13.52 -10.55
C ASP A 334 -13.09 -14.52 -9.48
N PRO A 335 -14.39 -14.85 -9.46
CA PRO A 335 -14.95 -15.79 -8.48
C PRO A 335 -14.35 -17.19 -8.57
N SER A 336 -13.91 -17.62 -9.76
CA SER A 336 -13.35 -18.94 -9.98
C SER A 336 -11.95 -19.04 -9.40
N LEU A 337 -11.10 -18.05 -9.68
CA LEU A 337 -9.76 -17.93 -9.11
C LEU A 337 -9.83 -17.83 -7.59
N LEU A 338 -10.67 -16.93 -7.04
CA LEU A 338 -10.81 -16.77 -5.60
C LEU A 338 -11.25 -18.06 -4.92
N LYS A 339 -12.23 -18.78 -5.49
CA LYS A 339 -12.68 -20.08 -4.98
C LYS A 339 -11.55 -21.10 -5.00
N MET A 340 -10.86 -21.24 -6.13
CA MET A 340 -9.74 -22.17 -6.28
C MET A 340 -8.65 -21.89 -5.23
N MET A 341 -8.20 -20.64 -5.11
CA MET A 341 -7.15 -20.23 -4.19
C MET A 341 -7.54 -20.47 -2.73
N THR A 342 -8.78 -20.14 -2.37
CA THR A 342 -9.35 -20.42 -1.05
C THR A 342 -9.33 -21.92 -0.77
N THR A 343 -9.86 -22.75 -1.67
CA THR A 343 -9.91 -24.21 -1.49
C THR A 343 -8.52 -24.84 -1.34
N LEU A 344 -7.53 -24.38 -2.11
CA LEU A 344 -6.17 -24.94 -2.03
C LEU A 344 -5.48 -24.59 -0.70
N HIS A 345 -5.65 -23.36 -0.21
CA HIS A 345 -5.00 -22.90 1.03
C HIS A 345 -5.73 -23.38 2.30
N SER A 346 -7.03 -23.65 2.23
CA SER A 346 -7.80 -24.18 3.38
C SER A 346 -7.68 -25.71 3.58
N LYS A 347 -6.86 -26.42 2.79
CA LYS A 347 -6.57 -27.84 3.05
C LYS A 347 -5.84 -27.99 4.38
N GLU A 348 -6.11 -29.06 5.11
CA GLU A 348 -5.58 -29.30 6.47
C GLU A 348 -4.06 -29.11 6.58
N ASP A 349 -3.28 -29.68 5.65
CA ASP A 349 -1.82 -29.54 5.62
C ASP A 349 -1.35 -28.08 5.46
N ASN A 350 -2.19 -27.22 4.89
CA ASN A 350 -1.92 -25.82 4.57
C ASN A 350 -2.52 -24.83 5.58
N ARG A 351 -3.25 -25.29 6.61
CA ARG A 351 -3.77 -24.43 7.69
C ARG A 351 -2.63 -23.91 8.58
N ASP A 352 -2.89 -22.85 9.33
CA ASP A 352 -1.93 -22.20 10.25
C ASP A 352 -0.62 -21.79 9.56
N ARG A 353 -0.73 -21.40 8.28
CA ARG A 353 0.46 -21.18 7.45
C ARG A 353 1.32 -20.01 7.95
N GLY A 354 0.69 -18.95 8.44
CA GLY A 354 1.37 -17.85 9.12
C GLY A 354 2.28 -18.37 10.24
N TYR A 355 1.77 -19.14 11.20
CA TYR A 355 2.60 -19.74 12.25
C TYR A 355 3.70 -20.66 11.70
N LYS A 356 3.38 -21.52 10.73
CA LYS A 356 4.36 -22.46 10.16
C LYS A 356 5.55 -21.77 9.47
N VAL A 357 5.31 -20.61 8.84
CA VAL A 357 6.32 -19.92 8.02
C VAL A 357 6.95 -18.74 8.76
N CYS A 358 6.14 -17.94 9.46
CA CYS A 358 6.56 -16.72 10.14
C CYS A 358 6.98 -16.94 11.60
N GLY A 359 6.77 -18.13 12.19
CA GLY A 359 7.03 -18.43 13.60
C GLY A 359 5.76 -18.51 14.42
#